data_AF-A0A511JAP7-F1
#
_entry.id   AF-A0A511JAP7-F1
#
_cell.length_a   1.000
_cell.length_b   1.000
_cell.length_c   1.000
_cell.angle_alpha   90.00
_cell.angle_beta   90.00
_cell.angle_gamma   90.00
#
_symmetry.space_group_name_H-M   'P 1'
#
loop_
_entity.id
_entity.type
_entity.pdbx_description
1 polymer ?
#
loop_
_entity_poly.entity_id
_entity_poly.type
_entity_poly.pdbx_seq_one_letter_code
_entity_poly.pdbx_strand_id
1 'polypeptide(L)'
;MTDDGTLPDDDPAAFLDDVARAVAESGRDVTLDPVQLTLDVGDADGIRVLVVVRPVARAVSLWAVLPDEVPAATRATVGELVLRAADDQLGAVLELDLDRGTVSARHALLFGEEPLDAGVLTSLVGAALDEVEEVAARYAGAVADVAAGTIGPREAAAAVRTAQVEELTQLLADVERTIGS
;
A
#
# COMPACT_ATOMS: atom_id res chain seq x y z
N MET A 1 -46.04 -3.03 3.76
CA MET A 1 -46.12 -1.64 3.28
C MET A 1 -46.25 -0.78 4.52
N THR A 2 -45.18 -0.35 5.16
CA THR A 2 -43.99 0.33 4.63
C THR A 2 -42.70 -0.45 4.90
N ASP A 3 -42.11 -0.94 3.81
CA ASP A 3 -40.68 -1.18 3.68
C ASP A 3 -40.12 0.19 3.29
N ASP A 4 -39.67 0.95 4.28
CA ASP A 4 -38.99 2.23 4.04
C ASP A 4 -37.52 1.88 3.95
N GLY A 5 -37.03 1.67 2.73
CA GLY A 5 -35.67 1.19 2.38
C GLY A 5 -34.57 2.17 2.79
N THR A 6 -34.57 2.55 4.06
CA THR A 6 -33.51 3.28 4.73
C THR A 6 -32.49 2.22 5.09
N LEU A 7 -31.37 2.22 4.36
CA LEU A 7 -30.16 1.53 4.80
C LEU A 7 -29.94 1.90 6.28
N PRO A 8 -29.57 0.95 7.16
CA PRO A 8 -29.23 1.30 8.54
C PRO A 8 -28.24 2.49 8.51
N ASP A 9 -28.43 3.46 9.41
CA ASP A 9 -27.58 4.64 9.53
C ASP A 9 -26.10 4.22 9.68
N ASP A 10 -25.42 4.00 8.55
CA ASP A 10 -23.97 3.82 8.46
C ASP A 10 -23.36 5.19 8.72
N ASP A 11 -23.26 5.57 10.00
CA ASP A 11 -22.60 6.79 10.43
C ASP A 11 -21.18 6.81 9.81
N PRO A 12 -20.89 7.73 8.88
CA PRO A 12 -19.57 7.80 8.24
C PRO A 12 -18.43 7.95 9.25
N ALA A 13 -18.70 8.55 10.41
CA ALA A 13 -17.74 8.67 11.49
C ALA A 13 -17.45 7.33 12.16
N ALA A 14 -18.46 6.46 12.31
CA ALA A 14 -18.28 5.14 12.92
C ALA A 14 -17.36 4.24 12.09
N PHE A 15 -17.52 4.23 10.75
CA PHE A 15 -16.64 3.44 9.90
C PHE A 15 -15.19 3.97 9.89
N LEU A 16 -15.02 5.30 9.94
CA LEU A 16 -13.70 5.90 10.07
C LEU A 16 -13.02 5.51 11.39
N ASP A 17 -13.75 5.54 12.50
CA ASP A 17 -13.24 5.13 13.82
C ASP A 17 -12.89 3.63 13.84
N ASP A 18 -13.68 2.79 13.20
CA ASP A 18 -13.41 1.36 13.06
C ASP A 18 -12.12 1.09 12.28
N VAL A 19 -11.90 1.80 11.16
CA VAL A 19 -10.65 1.70 10.40
C VAL A 19 -9.47 2.24 11.21
N ALA A 20 -9.61 3.38 11.89
CA ALA A 20 -8.56 3.94 12.74
C ALA A 20 -8.14 2.97 13.85
N ARG A 21 -9.12 2.32 14.49
CA ARG A 21 -8.89 1.28 15.49
C ARG A 21 -8.22 0.05 14.90
N ALA A 22 -8.66 -0.42 13.73
CA ALA A 22 -8.04 -1.52 13.02
C ALA A 22 -6.55 -1.25 12.70
N VAL A 23 -6.22 -0.04 12.25
CA VAL A 23 -4.83 0.39 12.05
C VAL A 23 -4.04 0.35 13.35
N ALA A 24 -4.57 0.94 14.44
CA ALA A 24 -3.89 0.95 15.73
C ALA A 24 -3.69 -0.46 16.32
N GLU A 25 -4.69 -1.32 16.24
CA GLU A 25 -4.64 -2.71 16.71
C GLU A 25 -3.67 -3.58 15.89
N SER A 26 -3.39 -3.18 14.64
CA SER A 26 -2.34 -3.79 13.84
C SER A 26 -0.93 -3.39 14.31
N GLY A 27 -0.80 -2.47 15.29
CA GLY A 27 0.46 -2.08 15.91
C GLY A 27 1.08 -0.80 15.36
N ARG A 28 0.30 0.04 14.67
CA ARG A 28 0.78 1.26 14.02
C ARG A 28 0.30 2.50 14.77
N ASP A 29 1.12 3.53 14.82
CA ASP A 29 0.72 4.85 15.31
C ASP A 29 -0.15 5.56 14.26
N VAL A 30 -1.27 6.12 14.69
CA VAL A 30 -2.27 6.70 13.80
C VAL A 30 -2.70 8.10 14.25
N THR A 31 -2.71 9.04 13.31
CA THR A 31 -3.31 10.36 13.48
C THR A 31 -4.53 10.49 12.58
N LEU A 32 -5.69 10.70 13.19
CA LEU A 32 -6.98 10.81 12.51
C LEU A 32 -7.27 12.26 12.06
N ASP A 33 -7.64 12.44 10.79
CA ASP A 33 -8.27 13.67 10.27
C ASP A 33 -9.72 13.37 9.85
N PRO A 34 -10.70 13.69 10.70
CA PRO A 34 -12.11 13.43 10.42
C PRO A 34 -12.71 14.36 9.37
N VAL A 35 -12.05 15.47 9.04
CA VAL A 35 -12.54 16.42 8.03
C VAL A 35 -12.23 15.90 6.64
N GLN A 36 -11.03 15.32 6.46
CA GLN A 36 -10.61 14.72 5.18
C GLN A 36 -10.94 13.23 5.08
N LEU A 37 -11.41 12.61 6.17
CA LEU A 37 -11.62 11.16 6.28
C LEU A 37 -10.33 10.38 6.01
N THR A 38 -9.23 10.84 6.61
CA THR A 38 -7.90 10.26 6.40
C THR A 38 -7.21 9.88 7.69
N LEU A 39 -6.29 8.94 7.59
CA LEU A 39 -5.38 8.54 8.67
C LEU A 39 -3.94 8.74 8.19
N ASP A 40 -3.14 9.45 8.97
CA ASP A 40 -1.68 9.46 8.83
C ASP A 40 -1.13 8.33 9.70
N VAL A 41 -0.49 7.36 9.05
CA VAL A 41 0.11 6.19 9.68
C VAL A 41 1.61 6.44 9.63
N GLY A 42 2.24 6.47 10.80
CA GLY A 42 3.56 7.09 11.03
C GLY A 42 4.66 6.79 10.01
N ASP A 43 5.73 7.59 10.05
CA ASP A 43 6.85 7.49 9.12
C ASP A 43 7.85 6.39 9.57
N ALA A 44 8.12 5.43 8.67
CA ALA A 44 9.21 4.48 8.80
C ALA A 44 10.19 4.66 7.62
N ASP A 45 11.47 4.90 7.94
CA ASP A 45 12.55 5.07 6.94
C ASP A 45 12.28 6.16 5.88
N GLY A 46 11.49 7.19 6.21
CA GLY A 46 11.11 8.27 5.30
C GLY A 46 9.90 7.94 4.42
N ILE A 47 9.35 6.72 4.52
CA ILE A 47 8.14 6.32 3.83
C ILE A 47 6.95 6.72 4.69
N ARG A 48 6.13 7.62 4.14
CA ARG A 48 4.90 8.07 4.81
C ARG A 48 3.71 7.23 4.36
N VAL A 49 2.91 6.76 5.30
CA VAL A 49 1.71 5.99 4.98
C VAL A 49 0.43 6.82 5.19
N LEU A 50 -0.38 6.94 4.15
CA LEU A 50 -1.67 7.63 4.18
C LEU A 50 -2.80 6.63 3.93
N VAL A 51 -3.84 6.66 4.75
CA VAL A 51 -5.09 5.93 4.52
C VAL A 51 -6.20 6.93 4.23
N VAL A 52 -6.91 6.76 3.12
CA VAL A 52 -8.14 7.49 2.83
C VAL A 52 -9.31 6.56 3.01
N VAL A 53 -10.23 6.94 3.89
CA VAL A 53 -11.45 6.20 4.18
C VAL A 53 -12.59 6.77 3.34
N ARG A 54 -13.36 5.89 2.70
CA ARG A 54 -14.53 6.23 1.89
C ARG A 54 -15.76 5.54 2.49
N PRO A 55 -16.38 6.10 3.54
CA PRO A 55 -17.43 5.43 4.29
C PRO A 55 -18.63 5.05 3.43
N VAL A 56 -19.04 5.93 2.51
CA VAL A 56 -20.17 5.69 1.59
C VAL A 56 -19.94 4.47 0.68
N ALA A 57 -18.69 4.24 0.26
CA ALA A 57 -18.33 3.09 -0.57
C ALA A 57 -17.89 1.89 0.27
N ARG A 58 -17.85 2.02 1.60
CA ARG A 58 -17.22 1.08 2.54
C ARG A 58 -15.88 0.58 2.00
N ALA A 59 -15.00 1.52 1.70
CA ALA A 59 -13.72 1.25 1.11
C ALA A 59 -12.61 2.05 1.79
N VAL A 60 -11.40 1.52 1.72
CA VAL A 60 -10.18 2.23 2.11
C VAL A 60 -9.18 2.18 0.97
N SER A 61 -8.38 3.23 0.85
CA SER A 61 -7.23 3.27 -0.04
C SER A 61 -6.01 3.65 0.79
N LEU A 62 -4.92 2.92 0.61
CA LEU A 62 -3.69 3.06 1.37
C LEU A 62 -2.59 3.44 0.41
N TRP A 63 -1.74 4.39 0.79
CA TRP A 63 -0.57 4.80 0.03
C TRP A 63 0.65 4.79 0.95
N ALA A 64 1.69 4.06 0.58
CA ALA A 64 3.04 4.25 1.11
C ALA A 64 3.81 5.13 0.12
N VAL A 65 4.12 6.35 0.53
CA VAL A 65 4.70 7.40 -0.32
C VAL A 65 6.21 7.43 -0.14
N LEU A 66 6.95 7.32 -1.25
CA LEU A 66 8.40 7.44 -1.22
C LEU A 66 8.82 8.89 -0.89
N PRO A 67 9.93 9.08 -0.15
CA PRO A 67 10.35 10.41 0.33
C PRO A 67 10.79 11.34 -0.80
N ASP A 68 11.41 10.80 -1.85
CA ASP A 68 12.04 11.59 -2.90
C ASP A 68 11.09 11.79 -4.10
N GLU A 69 10.95 13.05 -4.51
CA GLU A 69 10.22 13.40 -5.73
C GLU A 69 11.06 13.13 -6.99
N VAL A 70 10.43 12.56 -8.01
CA VAL A 70 11.04 12.32 -9.32
C VAL A 70 11.12 13.63 -10.11
N PRO A 71 12.32 14.06 -10.54
CA PRO A 71 12.49 15.25 -11.36
C PRO A 71 11.69 15.18 -12.67
N ALA A 72 11.10 16.30 -13.10
CA ALA A 72 10.25 16.36 -14.29
C ALA A 72 10.91 15.75 -15.55
N ALA A 73 12.23 15.91 -15.71
CA ALA A 73 12.99 15.37 -16.84
C ALA A 73 13.04 13.84 -16.91
N THR A 74 12.85 13.14 -15.78
CA THR A 74 12.97 11.67 -15.69
C THR A 74 11.65 10.97 -15.35
N ARG A 75 10.55 11.72 -15.15
CA ARG A 75 9.21 11.17 -14.87
C ARG A 75 8.73 10.15 -15.89
N ALA A 76 8.98 10.38 -17.19
CA ALA A 76 8.60 9.42 -18.23
C ALA A 76 9.33 8.07 -18.07
N THR A 77 10.63 8.11 -17.72
CA THR A 77 11.46 6.93 -17.51
C THR A 77 11.04 6.17 -16.25
N VAL A 78 10.77 6.89 -15.15
CA VAL A 78 10.24 6.26 -13.93
C VAL A 78 8.82 5.74 -14.17
N GLY A 79 8.00 6.42 -14.96
CA GLY A 79 6.69 5.94 -15.37
C GLY A 79 6.76 4.60 -16.12
N GLU A 80 7.78 4.38 -16.95
CA GLU A 80 8.02 3.06 -17.55
C GLU A 80 8.34 2.00 -16.49
N LEU A 81 9.19 2.31 -15.50
CA LEU A 81 9.45 1.39 -14.39
C LEU A 81 8.16 1.04 -13.65
N VAL A 82 7.34 2.03 -13.30
CA VAL A 82 6.05 1.84 -12.61
C VAL A 82 5.13 0.91 -13.39
N LEU A 83 5.00 1.12 -14.70
CA LEU A 83 4.18 0.24 -15.56
C LEU A 83 4.71 -1.20 -15.59
N ARG A 84 6.04 -1.38 -15.58
CA ARG A 84 6.65 -2.72 -15.58
C ARG A 84 6.54 -3.42 -14.25
N ALA A 85 6.58 -2.67 -13.15
CA ALA A 85 6.38 -3.20 -11.81
C ALA A 85 4.96 -3.73 -11.62
N ALA A 86 3.97 -3.07 -12.23
CA ALA A 86 2.57 -3.43 -12.14
C ALA A 86 2.26 -4.84 -12.73
N ASP A 87 3.07 -5.34 -13.67
CA ASP A 87 2.90 -6.68 -14.24
C ASP A 87 3.12 -7.81 -13.20
N ASP A 88 3.87 -7.54 -12.12
CA ASP A 88 4.21 -8.54 -11.09
C ASP A 88 3.53 -8.30 -9.74
N GLN A 89 2.86 -7.17 -9.58
CA GLN A 89 2.24 -6.74 -8.34
C GLN A 89 0.82 -7.25 -8.23
N LEU A 90 0.55 -8.10 -7.23
CA LEU A 90 -0.76 -8.73 -7.05
C LEU A 90 -1.75 -7.88 -6.24
N GLY A 91 -1.32 -7.29 -5.12
CA GLY A 91 -2.17 -6.44 -4.28
C GLY A 91 -1.78 -4.96 -4.37
N ALA A 92 -0.63 -4.58 -3.82
CA ALA A 92 -0.14 -3.20 -3.82
C ALA A 92 0.62 -2.89 -5.11
N VAL A 93 0.20 -1.82 -5.81
CA VAL A 93 0.77 -1.41 -7.09
C VAL A 93 1.52 -0.09 -6.96
N LEU A 94 2.61 0.09 -7.71
CA LEU A 94 3.25 1.40 -7.79
C LEU A 94 2.43 2.36 -8.64
N GLU A 95 2.45 3.62 -8.24
CA GLU A 95 1.85 4.75 -8.94
C GLU A 95 2.83 5.92 -8.99
N LEU A 96 2.73 6.73 -10.04
CA LEU A 96 3.48 7.98 -10.20
C LEU A 96 2.49 9.12 -10.46
N ASP A 97 2.47 10.11 -9.58
CA ASP A 97 1.83 11.40 -9.83
C ASP A 97 2.73 12.19 -10.81
N LEU A 98 2.27 12.37 -12.05
CA LEU A 98 3.04 13.06 -13.08
C LEU A 98 3.19 14.56 -12.85
N ASP A 99 2.30 15.18 -12.07
CA ASP A 99 2.34 16.61 -11.79
C ASP A 99 3.35 16.89 -10.68
N ARG A 100 3.27 16.10 -9.59
CA ARG A 100 4.13 16.26 -8.40
C ARG A 100 5.46 15.52 -8.52
N GLY A 101 5.51 14.43 -9.27
CA GLY A 101 6.66 13.53 -9.31
C GLY A 101 6.71 12.56 -8.12
N THR A 102 5.64 12.48 -7.33
CA THR A 102 5.56 11.60 -6.17
C THR A 102 5.33 10.16 -6.63
N VAL A 103 6.11 9.22 -6.10
CA VAL A 103 5.92 7.78 -6.29
C VAL A 103 5.37 7.17 -5.02
N SER A 104 4.39 6.28 -5.15
CA SER A 104 3.77 5.60 -4.02
C SER A 104 3.37 4.19 -4.38
N ALA A 105 3.40 3.28 -3.40
CA ALA A 105 2.69 2.01 -3.49
C ALA A 105 1.25 2.19 -2.99
N ARG A 106 0.26 1.78 -3.78
CA ARG A 106 -1.17 1.89 -3.45
C ARG A 106 -1.80 0.51 -3.33
N HIS A 107 -2.58 0.31 -2.26
CA HIS A 107 -3.53 -0.78 -2.14
C HIS A 107 -4.94 -0.22 -1.89
N ALA A 108 -5.99 -0.90 -2.33
CA ALA A 108 -7.36 -0.56 -1.96
C ALA A 108 -8.12 -1.78 -1.48
N LEU A 109 -8.98 -1.59 -0.47
CA LEU A 109 -9.89 -2.61 0.04
C LEU A 109 -11.32 -2.12 -0.15
N LEU A 110 -12.18 -3.00 -0.65
CA LEU A 110 -13.62 -2.79 -0.76
C LEU A 110 -14.30 -3.84 0.11
N PHE A 111 -15.09 -3.40 1.09
CA PHE A 111 -15.62 -4.28 2.14
C PHE A 111 -17.04 -4.79 1.88
N GLY A 112 -17.70 -4.27 0.83
CA GLY A 112 -19.08 -4.61 0.52
C GLY A 112 -20.07 -4.07 1.54
N GLU A 113 -21.31 -4.57 1.51
CA GLU A 113 -22.43 -4.09 2.34
C GLU A 113 -22.62 -4.91 3.62
N GLU A 114 -21.99 -6.08 3.73
CA GLU A 114 -22.12 -6.94 4.90
C GLU A 114 -21.31 -6.41 6.10
N PRO A 115 -21.82 -6.54 7.33
CA PRO A 115 -21.04 -6.21 8.53
C PRO A 115 -19.76 -7.04 8.59
N LEU A 116 -18.63 -6.38 8.84
CA LEU A 116 -17.34 -7.05 9.04
C LEU A 116 -17.08 -7.25 10.54
N ASP A 117 -16.56 -8.42 10.87
CA ASP A 117 -15.99 -8.64 12.20
C ASP A 117 -14.75 -7.74 12.40
N ALA A 118 -14.60 -7.18 13.60
CA ALA A 118 -13.51 -6.26 13.90
C ALA A 118 -12.13 -6.91 13.72
N GLY A 119 -11.96 -8.18 14.11
CA GLY A 119 -10.70 -8.90 13.94
C GLY A 119 -10.37 -9.16 12.47
N VAL A 120 -11.39 -9.41 11.64
CA VAL A 120 -11.23 -9.50 10.18
C VAL A 120 -10.82 -8.16 9.58
N LEU A 121 -11.45 -7.06 9.98
CA LEU A 121 -11.07 -5.72 9.52
C LEU A 121 -9.62 -5.39 9.90
N THR A 122 -9.23 -5.61 11.15
CA THR A 122 -7.85 -5.45 11.63
C THR A 122 -6.86 -6.27 10.81
N SER A 123 -7.20 -7.53 10.50
CA SER A 123 -6.32 -8.41 9.73
C SER A 123 -6.18 -7.95 8.27
N LEU A 124 -7.27 -7.54 7.62
CA LEU A 124 -7.26 -7.08 6.24
C LEU A 124 -6.54 -5.75 6.08
N VAL A 125 -6.82 -4.79 6.96
CA VAL A 125 -6.16 -3.47 6.95
C VAL A 125 -4.67 -3.63 7.30
N GLY A 126 -4.34 -4.44 8.31
CA GLY A 126 -2.95 -4.72 8.67
C GLY A 126 -2.15 -5.34 7.52
N ALA A 127 -2.70 -6.37 6.86
CA ALA A 127 -2.04 -7.00 5.72
C ALA A 127 -1.87 -6.03 4.53
N ALA A 128 -2.86 -5.16 4.28
CA ALA A 128 -2.75 -4.17 3.21
C ALA A 128 -1.72 -3.07 3.53
N LEU A 129 -1.55 -2.70 4.82
CA LEU A 129 -0.48 -1.81 5.27
C LEU A 129 0.89 -2.43 5.04
N ASP A 130 1.09 -3.67 5.51
CA ASP A 130 2.33 -4.43 5.29
C ASP A 130 2.68 -4.47 3.80
N GLU A 131 1.69 -4.72 2.93
CA GLU A 131 1.94 -4.84 1.50
C GLU A 131 2.33 -3.52 0.83
N VAL A 132 1.69 -2.39 1.15
CA VAL A 132 2.09 -1.10 0.58
C VAL A 132 3.48 -0.68 1.06
N GLU A 133 3.80 -0.90 2.34
CA GLU A 133 5.10 -0.59 2.92
C GLU A 133 6.20 -1.44 2.27
N GLU A 134 5.97 -2.75 2.16
CA GLU A 134 6.92 -3.68 1.54
C GLU A 134 7.16 -3.34 0.06
N VAL A 135 6.10 -3.05 -0.71
CA VAL A 135 6.25 -2.66 -2.12
C VAL A 135 7.01 -1.34 -2.26
N ALA A 136 6.71 -0.35 -1.43
CA ALA A 136 7.41 0.93 -1.44
C ALA A 136 8.91 0.73 -1.12
N ALA A 137 9.22 0.05 -0.01
CA ALA A 137 10.60 -0.23 0.39
C ALA A 137 11.37 -1.01 -0.69
N ARG A 138 10.75 -2.04 -1.27
CA ARG A 138 11.35 -2.88 -2.32
C ARG A 138 11.74 -2.08 -3.57
N TYR A 139 10.93 -1.11 -3.96
CA TYR A 139 11.16 -0.34 -5.18
C TYR A 139 11.85 1.01 -4.96
N ALA A 140 12.02 1.48 -3.73
CA ALA A 140 12.64 2.77 -3.42
C ALA A 140 14.00 2.95 -4.11
N GLY A 141 14.89 1.96 -4.00
CA GLY A 141 16.21 1.99 -4.65
C GLY A 141 16.13 1.97 -6.18
N ALA A 142 15.27 1.13 -6.74
CA ALA A 142 15.06 1.05 -8.19
C ALA A 142 14.52 2.36 -8.78
N VAL A 143 13.60 3.02 -8.07
CA VAL A 143 13.08 4.33 -8.46
C VAL A 143 14.19 5.38 -8.44
N ALA A 144 15.00 5.42 -7.39
CA ALA A 144 16.13 6.33 -7.27
C ALA A 144 17.17 6.12 -8.39
N ASP A 145 17.53 4.86 -8.69
CA ASP A 145 18.53 4.54 -9.72
C ASP A 145 18.04 4.90 -11.13
N VAL A 146 16.75 4.67 -11.42
CA VAL A 146 16.13 5.06 -12.71
C VAL A 146 16.00 6.57 -12.81
N ALA A 147 15.61 7.25 -11.73
CA ALA A 147 15.52 8.71 -11.69
C ALA A 147 16.90 9.38 -11.86
N ALA A 148 17.96 8.75 -11.36
CA ALA A 148 19.35 9.18 -11.56
C ALA A 148 19.92 8.82 -12.94
N GLY A 149 19.25 7.94 -13.69
CA GLY A 149 19.72 7.43 -14.99
C GLY A 149 20.88 6.45 -14.87
N THR A 150 21.12 5.87 -13.68
CA THR A 150 22.16 4.86 -13.42
C THR A 150 21.82 3.54 -14.10
N ILE A 151 20.53 3.21 -14.16
CA ILE A 151 20.00 1.96 -14.72
C ILE A 151 18.76 2.24 -15.56
N GLY A 152 18.50 1.40 -16.57
CA GLY A 152 17.28 1.49 -17.36
C GLY A 152 16.05 0.91 -16.63
N PRO A 153 14.82 1.40 -16.91
CA PRO A 153 13.60 0.98 -16.20
C PRO A 153 13.31 -0.53 -16.34
N ARG A 154 13.58 -1.11 -17.50
CA ARG A 154 13.43 -2.57 -17.72
C ARG A 154 14.38 -3.39 -16.86
N GLU A 155 15.63 -2.94 -16.75
CA GLU A 155 16.67 -3.65 -16.03
C GLU A 155 16.42 -3.54 -14.52
N ALA A 156 16.03 -2.36 -14.02
CA ALA A 156 15.60 -2.16 -12.64
C ALA A 156 14.42 -3.06 -12.25
N ALA A 157 13.36 -3.12 -13.07
CA ALA A 157 12.23 -4.01 -12.81
C ALA A 157 12.64 -5.50 -12.77
N ALA A 158 13.56 -5.91 -13.67
CA ALA A 158 14.06 -7.28 -13.66
C ALA A 158 14.91 -7.59 -12.42
N ALA A 159 15.77 -6.66 -12.01
CA ALA A 159 16.59 -6.82 -10.82
C ALA A 159 15.74 -6.99 -9.55
N VAL A 160 14.70 -6.17 -9.39
CA VAL A 160 13.78 -6.27 -8.25
C VAL A 160 13.06 -7.63 -8.22
N ARG A 161 12.52 -8.09 -9.36
CA ARG A 161 11.91 -9.43 -9.46
C ARG A 161 12.88 -10.55 -9.10
N THR A 162 14.10 -10.49 -9.62
CA THR A 162 15.10 -11.54 -9.38
C THR A 162 15.47 -11.62 -7.90
N ALA A 163 15.64 -10.48 -7.23
CA ALA A 163 15.91 -10.46 -5.79
C ALA A 163 14.82 -11.18 -4.98
N GLN A 164 13.55 -11.01 -5.34
CA GLN A 164 12.43 -11.70 -4.68
C GLN A 164 12.51 -13.22 -4.83
N VAL A 165 12.87 -13.71 -6.02
CA VAL A 165 13.02 -15.16 -6.26
C VAL A 165 14.19 -15.73 -5.44
N GLU A 166 15.29 -14.99 -5.33
CA GLU A 166 16.46 -15.39 -4.56
C GLU A 166 16.14 -15.49 -3.06
N GLU A 167 15.41 -14.51 -2.52
CA GLU A 167 14.94 -14.50 -1.12
C GLU A 167 14.04 -15.72 -0.82
N LEU A 168 13.06 -15.99 -1.68
CA LEU A 168 12.18 -17.15 -1.52
C LEU A 168 12.94 -18.48 -1.61
N THR A 169 13.94 -18.56 -2.48
CA THR A 169 14.79 -19.74 -2.61
C THR A 169 15.61 -19.96 -1.34
N GLN A 170 16.13 -18.89 -0.74
CA GLN A 170 16.87 -18.96 0.51
C GLN A 170 15.97 -19.40 1.68
N LEU A 171 14.76 -18.83 1.78
CA LEU A 171 13.79 -19.21 2.81
C LEU A 171 13.41 -20.69 2.72
N LEU A 172 13.20 -21.20 1.51
CA LEU A 172 12.92 -22.62 1.29
C LEU A 172 14.07 -23.50 1.76
N ALA A 173 15.32 -23.14 1.41
CA ALA A 173 16.51 -23.88 1.83
C ALA A 173 16.67 -23.90 3.36
N ASP A 174 16.26 -22.84 4.05
CA ASP A 174 16.30 -22.75 5.50
C ASP A 174 15.21 -23.60 6.16
N VAL A 175 13.99 -23.60 5.62
CA VAL A 175 12.90 -24.47 6.06
C VAL A 175 13.26 -25.95 5.89
N GLU A 176 13.82 -26.33 4.74
CA GLU A 176 14.29 -27.70 4.48
C GLU A 176 15.36 -28.13 5.48
N ARG A 177 16.26 -27.22 5.88
CA ARG A 177 17.28 -27.48 6.91
C ARG A 177 16.68 -27.69 8.29
N THR A 178 15.63 -26.95 8.65
CA THR A 178 14.93 -27.07 9.93
C THR A 178 14.07 -28.32 10.03
N ILE A 179 13.45 -28.77 8.93
CA ILE A 179 12.62 -29.99 8.91
C ILE A 179 13.48 -31.25 8.76
N GLY A 180 14.64 -31.14 8.10
CA GLY A 180 15.58 -32.25 7.90
C GLY A 180 16.48 -32.59 9.09
N SER A 181 16.44 -31.79 10.18
CA SER A 181 17.19 -31.98 11.43
C SER A 181 16.31 -32.49 12.56
#